data_AF-A0A1G0SUY5-F1
#
_entry.id   AF-A0A1G0SUY5-F1
#
_cell.length_a   1.000
_cell.length_b   1.000
_cell.length_c   1.000
_cell.angle_alpha   90.00
_cell.angle_beta   90.00
_cell.angle_gamma   90.00
#
_symmetry.space_group_name_H-M   'P 1'
#
loop_
_entity.id
_entity.type
_entity.pdbx_description
1 polymer ?
#
loop_
_entity_poly.entity_id
_entity_poly.type
_entity_poly.pdbx_seq_one_letter_code
_entity_poly.pdbx_strand_id
1 'polypeptide(L)'
;MRTTDGGATWVSNILAANGGSFTSVKAVGPAHAWVVWRNGAYSYVARTLNAGGSWDTVRSMYFNTICKFTFTHIDALDSVRCWVVGSVDWLCAGPPYAEKTTDGGASWSWLGGT
;
A
#
# COMPACT_ATOMS: atom_id res chain seq x y z
N MET A 1 -3.25 1.31 -13.59
CA MET A 1 -4.05 0.83 -14.75
C MET A 1 -4.63 -0.53 -14.41
N ARG A 2 -5.70 -0.96 -15.09
CA ARG A 2 -6.25 -2.32 -14.96
C ARG A 2 -6.55 -2.92 -16.33
N THR A 3 -6.63 -4.24 -16.40
CA THR A 3 -7.01 -5.02 -17.58
C THR A 3 -8.06 -6.06 -17.19
N THR A 4 -8.93 -6.44 -18.12
CA THR A 4 -9.89 -7.54 -17.98
C THR A 4 -9.71 -8.62 -19.05
N ASP A 5 -8.73 -8.48 -19.93
CA ASP A 5 -8.51 -9.32 -21.12
C ASP A 5 -7.08 -9.87 -21.18
N GLY A 6 -6.48 -10.12 -20.01
CA GLY A 6 -5.12 -10.68 -19.92
C GLY A 6 -4.01 -9.71 -20.32
N GLY A 7 -4.29 -8.40 -20.31
CA GLY A 7 -3.32 -7.36 -20.64
C GLY A 7 -3.32 -6.94 -22.11
N ALA A 8 -4.28 -7.42 -22.92
CA ALA A 8 -4.44 -6.97 -24.30
C ALA A 8 -4.90 -5.51 -24.38
N THR A 9 -5.78 -5.09 -23.46
CA THR A 9 -6.17 -3.70 -23.28
C THR A 9 -6.04 -3.26 -21.82
N TRP A 10 -5.79 -1.96 -21.65
CA TRP A 10 -5.59 -1.34 -20.35
C TRP A 10 -6.48 -0.11 -20.22
N VAL A 11 -7.17 -0.03 -19.08
CA VAL A 11 -7.96 1.14 -18.69
C VAL A 11 -7.20 1.88 -17.60
N SER A 12 -7.03 3.19 -17.78
CA SER A 12 -6.49 4.06 -16.75
C SER A 12 -7.51 4.21 -15.63
N ASN A 13 -7.12 3.78 -14.43
CA ASN A 13 -7.84 4.10 -13.20
C ASN A 13 -6.91 4.93 -12.33
N ILE A 14 -7.38 6.13 -11.97
CA ILE A 14 -6.66 7.05 -11.10
C ILE A 14 -6.98 6.62 -9.67
N LEU A 15 -5.96 6.09 -9.00
CA LEU A 15 -6.08 5.43 -7.70
C LEU A 15 -6.22 6.42 -6.53
N ALA A 16 -5.90 7.69 -6.76
CA ALA A 16 -6.14 8.79 -5.82
C ALA A 16 -5.91 10.13 -6.53
N ALA A 17 -6.63 11.17 -6.10
CA ALA A 17 -6.45 12.56 -6.54
C ALA A 17 -5.07 13.17 -6.19
N ASN A 18 -4.15 12.40 -5.58
CA ASN A 18 -2.93 12.93 -4.98
C ASN A 18 -1.64 12.57 -5.73
N GLY A 19 -1.68 11.78 -6.81
CA GLY A 19 -0.45 11.37 -7.52
C GLY A 19 0.53 10.56 -6.64
N GLY A 20 1.76 10.37 -7.13
CA GLY A 20 2.82 9.68 -6.40
C GLY A 20 3.43 8.48 -7.12
N SER A 21 4.33 7.79 -6.43
CA SER A 21 5.08 6.62 -6.93
C SER A 21 4.60 5.35 -6.25
N PHE A 22 4.00 4.45 -7.03
CA PHE A 22 3.62 3.12 -6.58
C PHE A 22 4.85 2.25 -6.37
N THR A 23 4.90 1.50 -5.26
CA THR A 23 6.06 0.69 -4.87
C THR A 23 5.78 -0.81 -4.93
N SER A 24 4.55 -1.24 -4.62
CA SER A 24 4.14 -2.65 -4.72
C SER A 24 2.62 -2.78 -4.78
N VAL A 25 2.16 -3.87 -5.42
CA VAL A 25 0.76 -4.25 -5.54
C VAL A 25 0.63 -5.76 -5.36
N LYS A 26 -0.40 -6.22 -4.65
CA LYS A 26 -0.73 -7.62 -4.46
C LYS A 26 -2.20 -7.89 -4.72
N ALA A 27 -2.50 -8.64 -5.77
CA ALA A 27 -3.83 -9.22 -5.97
C ALA A 27 -3.94 -10.52 -5.15
N VAL A 28 -5.09 -10.69 -4.50
CA VAL A 28 -5.43 -11.87 -3.66
C VAL A 28 -6.67 -12.59 -4.16
N GLY A 29 -7.31 -12.07 -5.19
CA GLY A 29 -8.43 -12.69 -5.89
C GLY A 29 -8.90 -11.83 -7.07
N PRO A 30 -9.94 -12.26 -7.79
CA PRO A 30 -10.41 -11.56 -9.00
C PRO A 30 -10.87 -10.12 -8.75
N ALA A 31 -11.42 -9.85 -7.57
CA ALA A 31 -11.94 -8.53 -7.19
C ALA A 31 -11.08 -7.79 -6.14
N HIS A 32 -10.09 -8.48 -5.56
CA HIS A 32 -9.41 -8.02 -4.36
C HIS A 32 -7.92 -7.81 -4.61
N ALA A 33 -7.44 -6.59 -4.34
CA ALA A 33 -6.03 -6.27 -4.38
C ALA A 33 -5.68 -5.17 -3.39
N TRP A 34 -4.40 -5.12 -3.07
CA TRP A 34 -3.79 -4.14 -2.17
C TRP A 34 -2.65 -3.44 -2.88
N VAL A 35 -2.41 -2.18 -2.55
CA VAL A 35 -1.35 -1.39 -3.15
C VAL A 35 -0.71 -0.46 -2.14
N VAL A 36 0.59 -0.26 -2.27
CA VAL A 36 1.35 0.75 -1.56
C VAL A 36 1.94 1.76 -2.54
N TRP A 37 1.93 3.02 -2.12
CA TRP A 37 2.56 4.10 -2.85
C TRP A 37 3.01 5.20 -1.92
N ARG A 38 3.83 6.10 -2.46
CA ARG A 38 4.34 7.27 -1.77
C ARG A 38 3.96 8.53 -2.51
N ASN A 39 3.62 9.58 -1.77
CA ASN A 39 3.50 10.93 -2.27
C ASN A 39 4.17 11.92 -1.31
N GLY A 40 5.30 12.49 -1.73
CA GLY A 40 6.08 13.41 -0.89
C GLY A 40 6.62 12.73 0.37
N ALA A 41 6.18 13.24 1.53
CA ALA A 41 6.53 12.73 2.87
C ALA A 41 5.55 11.66 3.40
N TYR A 42 4.47 11.39 2.65
CA TYR A 42 3.46 10.41 3.03
C TYR A 42 3.63 9.11 2.25
N SER A 43 3.37 7.99 2.91
CA SER A 43 3.17 6.68 2.29
C SER A 43 1.80 6.15 2.63
N TYR A 44 1.22 5.39 1.72
CA TYR A 44 -0.17 4.98 1.80
C TYR A 44 -0.32 3.50 1.49
N VAL A 45 -1.38 2.90 2.05
CA VAL A 45 -1.91 1.60 1.67
C VAL A 45 -3.34 1.82 1.22
N ALA A 46 -3.71 1.25 0.08
CA ALA A 46 -5.09 1.16 -0.37
C ALA A 46 -5.45 -0.25 -0.76
N ARG A 47 -6.75 -0.53 -0.76
CA ARG A 47 -7.31 -1.78 -1.26
C ARG A 47 -8.46 -1.54 -2.22
N THR A 48 -8.73 -2.53 -3.05
CA THR A 48 -9.92 -2.59 -3.89
C THR A 48 -10.72 -3.84 -3.56
N LEU A 49 -12.04 -3.71 -3.64
CA LEU A 49 -13.01 -4.81 -3.51
C LEU A 49 -13.78 -5.06 -4.83
N ASN A 50 -13.44 -4.32 -5.90
CA ASN A 50 -14.15 -4.33 -7.18
C ASN A 50 -13.19 -4.36 -8.39
N ALA A 51 -12.15 -5.20 -8.30
CA ALA A 51 -11.17 -5.43 -9.37
C ALA A 51 -10.48 -4.13 -9.84
N GLY A 52 -10.14 -3.27 -8.88
CA GLY A 52 -9.49 -1.99 -9.13
C GLY A 52 -10.38 -0.94 -9.79
N GLY A 53 -11.71 -1.12 -9.76
CA GLY A 53 -12.68 -0.11 -10.21
C GLY A 53 -12.71 1.12 -9.30
N SER A 54 -12.54 0.92 -7.99
CA SER A 54 -12.28 1.94 -6.98
C SER A 54 -11.28 1.42 -5.95
N TRP A 55 -10.66 2.34 -5.22
CA TRP A 55 -9.65 2.04 -4.21
C TRP A 55 -9.87 2.87 -2.96
N ASP A 56 -9.87 2.21 -1.82
CA ASP A 56 -10.03 2.82 -0.51
C ASP A 56 -8.68 2.93 0.18
N THR A 57 -8.27 4.13 0.56
CA THR A 57 -7.06 4.33 1.35
C THR A 57 -7.33 3.92 2.79
N VAL A 58 -6.64 2.87 3.25
CA VAL A 58 -6.84 2.26 4.59
C VAL A 58 -5.67 2.49 5.52
N ARG A 59 -4.55 3.03 5.02
CA ARG A 59 -3.43 3.47 5.84
C ARG A 59 -2.76 4.66 5.20
N SER A 60 -2.37 5.63 6.02
CA SER A 60 -1.41 6.66 5.68
C SER A 60 -0.37 6.75 6.78
N MET A 61 0.89 6.93 6.41
CA MET A 61 1.99 7.17 7.32
C MET A 61 2.75 8.40 6.87
N TYR A 62 2.98 9.28 7.84
CA TYR A 62 3.85 10.44 7.73
C TYR A 62 4.93 10.31 8.80
N PHE A 63 6.15 10.70 8.46
CA PHE A 63 7.24 10.71 9.43
C PHE A 63 7.62 12.15 9.76
N ASN A 64 8.35 12.85 8.89
CA ASN A 64 8.48 14.30 8.95
C ASN A 64 8.86 14.90 7.56
N THR A 65 9.15 16.19 7.50
CA THR A 65 9.51 16.89 6.25
C THR A 65 10.91 16.57 5.73
N ILE A 66 11.81 16.09 6.59
CA ILE A 66 13.22 15.78 6.27
C ILE A 66 13.37 14.29 5.96
N CYS A 67 12.85 13.46 6.86
CA CYS A 67 12.91 12.02 6.86
C CYS A 67 11.60 11.49 6.30
N LYS A 68 11.60 10.94 5.08
CA LYS A 68 10.39 10.33 4.54
C LYS A 68 10.30 8.87 4.97
N PHE A 69 9.07 8.42 5.19
CA PHE A 69 8.77 7.01 5.35
C PHE A 69 8.24 6.45 4.03
N THR A 70 8.73 5.27 3.65
CA THR A 70 8.31 4.58 2.43
C THR A 70 7.84 3.17 2.75
N PHE A 71 6.58 2.86 2.46
CA PHE A 71 6.18 1.46 2.30
C PHE A 71 6.80 0.93 1.02
N THR A 72 7.67 -0.06 1.13
CA THR A 72 8.44 -0.61 0.01
C THR A 72 7.78 -1.86 -0.56
N HIS A 73 7.07 -2.62 0.26
CA HIS A 73 6.42 -3.84 -0.18
C HIS A 73 5.13 -4.11 0.59
N ILE A 74 4.21 -4.81 -0.09
CA ILE A 74 2.95 -5.29 0.45
C ILE A 74 2.77 -6.75 0.04
N ASP A 75 2.36 -7.59 0.99
CA ASP A 75 1.90 -8.94 0.71
C ASP A 75 0.62 -9.22 1.48
N ALA A 76 -0.25 -10.04 0.91
CA ALA A 76 -1.57 -10.28 1.45
C ALA A 76 -1.99 -11.72 1.20
N LEU A 77 -2.70 -12.26 2.19
CA LEU A 77 -3.27 -13.60 2.13
C LEU A 77 -4.68 -13.56 1.54
N ASP A 78 -5.45 -12.52 1.88
CA ASP A 78 -6.81 -12.30 1.40
C ASP A 78 -7.22 -10.81 1.50
N SER A 79 -8.52 -10.53 1.40
CA SER A 79 -9.07 -9.16 1.44
C SER A 79 -9.05 -8.50 2.82
N VAL A 80 -8.72 -9.22 3.89
CA VAL A 80 -8.68 -8.72 5.27
C VAL A 80 -7.33 -8.88 5.96
N ARG A 81 -6.50 -9.84 5.53
CA ARG A 81 -5.17 -10.16 6.07
C ARG A 81 -4.06 -9.70 5.12
N CYS A 82 -3.29 -8.71 5.57
CA CYS A 82 -2.23 -8.07 4.78
C CYS A 82 -1.07 -7.62 5.67
N TRP A 83 0.14 -7.63 5.11
CA TRP A 83 1.38 -7.18 5.72
C TRP A 83 2.03 -6.12 4.85
N VAL A 84 2.59 -5.11 5.49
CA VAL A 84 3.37 -4.08 4.83
C VAL A 84 4.71 -3.95 5.50
N VAL A 85 5.73 -3.73 4.68
CA VAL A 85 7.07 -3.42 5.14
C VAL A 85 7.55 -2.12 4.53
N GLY A 86 8.46 -1.45 5.22
CA GLY A 86 8.97 -0.18 4.80
C GLY A 86 10.19 0.25 5.60
N SER A 87 10.68 1.44 5.27
CA SER A 87 11.80 2.04 5.97
C SER A 87 11.67 3.57 5.97
N VAL A 88 12.31 4.17 6.95
CA VAL A 88 12.60 5.61 6.92
C VAL A 88 13.82 5.84 6.03
N ASP A 89 13.85 6.98 5.34
CA ASP A 89 15.01 7.40 4.55
C ASP A 89 16.32 7.28 5.35
N TRP A 90 17.38 6.85 4.66
CA TRP A 90 18.71 6.58 5.23
C TRP A 90 19.28 7.73 6.08
N LEU A 91 18.90 8.98 5.79
CA LEU A 91 19.36 10.17 6.51
C LEU A 91 18.97 10.15 8.01
N CYS A 92 17.99 9.34 8.39
CA CYS A 92 17.39 9.40 9.72
C CYS A 92 17.48 8.10 10.51
N ALA A 93 18.28 7.14 10.03
CA ALA A 93 18.65 5.89 10.73
C ALA A 93 17.46 5.18 11.40
N GLY A 94 16.31 5.11 10.73
CA GLY A 94 15.14 4.44 11.26
C GLY A 94 15.25 2.91 11.17
N PRO A 95 14.74 2.16 12.15
CA PRO A 95 14.67 0.71 12.05
C PRO A 95 13.79 0.27 10.88
N PRO A 96 13.93 -0.98 10.39
CA PRO A 96 12.97 -1.55 9.46
C PRO A 96 11.57 -1.51 10.07
N TYR A 97 10.58 -1.24 9.25
CA TYR A 97 9.18 -1.15 9.67
C TYR A 97 8.39 -2.30 9.10
N ALA A 98 7.58 -2.94 9.96
CA ALA A 98 6.67 -3.99 9.56
C ALA A 98 5.37 -3.87 10.36
N GLU A 99 4.24 -3.97 9.67
CA GLU A 99 2.90 -4.00 10.25
C GLU A 99 2.04 -5.05 9.56
N LYS A 100 1.01 -5.50 10.26
CA LYS A 100 -0.05 -6.34 9.69
C LYS A 100 -1.43 -5.81 10.04
N THR A 101 -2.39 -6.13 9.19
CA THR A 101 -3.83 -6.03 9.45
C THR A 101 -4.45 -7.43 9.39
N THR A 102 -5.51 -7.64 10.16
CA THR A 102 -6.41 -8.80 10.05
C THR A 102 -7.87 -8.41 9.85
N ASP A 103 -8.17 -7.12 9.71
CA ASP A 103 -9.53 -6.57 9.61
C ASP A 103 -9.75 -5.70 8.35
N GLY A 104 -8.93 -5.90 7.31
CA GLY A 104 -9.05 -5.14 6.07
C GLY A 104 -8.48 -3.73 6.14
N GLY A 105 -7.58 -3.47 7.08
CA GLY A 105 -6.86 -2.21 7.24
C GLY A 105 -7.61 -1.21 8.10
N ALA A 106 -8.66 -1.64 8.82
CA ALA A 106 -9.31 -0.81 9.83
C ALA A 106 -8.38 -0.59 11.03
N SER A 107 -7.54 -1.58 11.35
CA SER A 107 -6.46 -1.47 12.32
C SER A 107 -5.19 -2.19 11.85
N TRP A 108 -4.05 -1.75 12.39
CA TRP A 108 -2.75 -2.31 12.06
C TRP A 108 -1.93 -2.53 13.33
N SER A 109 -1.28 -3.68 13.41
CA SER A 109 -0.39 -4.04 14.51
C SER A 109 1.06 -4.00 14.05
N TRP A 110 1.90 -3.27 14.78
CA TRP A 110 3.34 -3.24 14.59
C TRP A 110 3.99 -4.58 14.94
N LEU A 111 5.03 -4.96 14.20
CA LEU A 111 5.69 -6.27 14.27
C LEU A 111 7.16 -6.22 14.71
N GLY A 112 7.70 -5.07 15.09
CA GLY A 112 9.10 -4.98 15.52
C GLY A 112 9.35 -5.46 16.96
N GLY A 113 10.63 -5.55 17.33
CA GLY A 113 11.10 -6.03 18.62
C GLY A 113 11.05 -4.97 19.72
N THR A 114 10.63 -5.38 20.92
CA THR A 114 10.66 -4.59 22.16
C THR A 114 12.06 -4.23 22.61
#